data_AF-A0A4Y9PLR6-F1
#
_entry.id   AF-A0A4Y9PLR6-F1
#
_cell.length_a   1.000
_cell.length_b   1.000
_cell.length_c   1.000
_cell.angle_alpha   90.00
_cell.angle_beta   90.00
_cell.angle_gamma   90.00
#
_symmetry.space_group_name_H-M   'P 1'
#
loop_
_entity.id
_entity.type
_entity.pdbx_description
1 polymer ?
#
loop_
_entity_poly.entity_id
_entity_poly.type
_entity_poly.pdbx_seq_one_letter_code
_entity_poly.pdbx_strand_id
1 'polypeptide(L)'
;MLQAVLGVLADSGYERLTLEAVRERAGSAGALLEADDLDDLVVIALQHVRLFDVPEPTGSLRGDLESLLRPWLGGRRFEDKVIAGLLSAAEWDGKLRDAVHDSFDRPLAQAVGAVLARTCGRELPAPDVQTLNWILRGLALNRLRAKDARAHVDLDRLVEYLLAGLPPVRHAETGTVRA
;
A
#
# COMPACT_ATOMS: atom_id res chain seq x y z
N MET A 1 -11.71 16.47 -12.61
CA MET A 1 -11.58 17.11 -11.29
C MET A 1 -10.76 16.29 -10.30
N LEU A 2 -11.23 15.10 -9.90
CA LEU A 2 -10.53 14.24 -8.93
C LEU A 2 -9.07 13.95 -9.32
N GLN A 3 -8.81 13.65 -10.60
CA GLN A 3 -7.45 13.47 -11.11
C GLN A 3 -6.57 14.73 -11.01
N ALA A 4 -7.15 15.92 -11.07
CA ALA A 4 -6.41 17.15 -10.86
C ALA A 4 -6.00 17.29 -9.38
N VAL A 5 -6.91 16.98 -8.44
CA VAL A 5 -6.60 16.92 -7.00
C VAL A 5 -5.46 15.95 -6.73
N LEU A 6 -5.56 14.70 -7.22
CA LEU A 6 -4.50 13.70 -7.08
C LEU A 6 -3.17 14.18 -7.68
N GLY A 7 -3.22 14.85 -8.83
CA GLY A 7 -2.02 15.36 -9.47
C GLY A 7 -1.33 16.48 -8.69
N VAL A 8 -2.08 17.41 -8.10
CA VAL A 8 -1.51 18.44 -7.19
C VAL A 8 -0.87 17.78 -5.98
N LEU A 9 -1.52 16.78 -5.38
CA LEU A 9 -0.97 16.01 -4.26
C LEU A 9 0.33 15.29 -4.64
N ALA A 10 0.35 14.63 -5.79
CA ALA A 10 1.51 13.87 -6.27
C ALA A 10 2.72 14.77 -6.59
N ASP A 11 2.48 15.96 -7.15
CA ASP A 11 3.56 16.86 -7.56
C ASP A 11 4.04 17.73 -6.40
N SER A 12 3.14 18.06 -5.48
CA SER A 12 3.35 19.20 -4.59
C SER A 12 2.96 18.99 -3.13
N GLY A 13 2.30 17.88 -2.80
CA GLY A 13 1.85 17.55 -1.45
C GLY A 13 0.60 18.32 -1.03
N TYR A 14 0.07 17.94 0.14
CA TYR A 14 -1.16 18.50 0.68
C TYR A 14 -1.04 19.98 1.09
N GLU A 15 0.11 20.40 1.62
CA GLU A 15 0.32 21.80 2.05
C GLU A 15 0.18 22.83 0.92
N ARG A 16 0.36 22.39 -0.33
CA ARG A 16 0.21 23.24 -1.53
C ARG A 16 -1.11 22.99 -2.26
N LEU A 17 -1.99 22.18 -1.70
CA LEU A 17 -3.31 21.94 -2.28
C LEU A 17 -4.20 23.17 -2.06
N THR A 18 -4.46 23.90 -3.13
CA THR A 18 -5.41 25.01 -3.14
C THR A 18 -6.44 24.81 -4.25
N LEU A 19 -7.61 25.44 -4.10
CA LEU A 19 -8.64 25.40 -5.14
C LEU A 19 -8.11 25.95 -6.46
N GLU A 20 -7.28 27.00 -6.41
CA GLU A 20 -6.62 27.59 -7.57
C GLU A 20 -5.67 26.58 -8.26
N ALA A 21 -4.80 25.90 -7.51
CA ALA A 21 -3.89 24.89 -8.08
C ALA A 21 -4.66 23.73 -8.74
N VAL A 22 -5.78 23.32 -8.14
CA VAL A 22 -6.66 22.29 -8.71
C VAL A 22 -7.33 22.79 -9.99
N ARG A 23 -7.84 24.03 -10.02
CA ARG A 23 -8.45 24.64 -11.20
C ARG A 23 -7.45 24.78 -12.34
N GLU A 24 -6.26 25.30 -12.04
CA GLU A 24 -5.17 25.44 -13.01
C GLU A 24 -4.85 24.09 -13.66
N ARG A 25 -4.68 23.05 -12.85
CA ARG A 25 -4.41 21.71 -13.36
C ARG A 25 -5.58 21.09 -14.12
N ALA A 26 -6.82 21.36 -13.70
CA ALA A 26 -8.01 20.87 -14.37
C ALA A 26 -8.30 21.61 -15.70
N GLY A 27 -7.67 22.76 -15.94
CA GLY A 27 -7.88 23.58 -17.12
C GLY A 27 -9.34 24.03 -17.25
N SER A 28 -9.89 23.96 -18.47
CA SER A 28 -11.29 24.34 -18.74
C SER A 28 -12.30 23.55 -17.92
N ALA A 29 -12.00 22.30 -17.55
CA ALA A 29 -12.87 21.47 -16.71
C ALA A 29 -12.91 21.92 -15.24
N GLY A 30 -12.03 22.84 -14.83
CA GLY A 30 -12.02 23.43 -13.48
C GLY A 30 -12.58 24.84 -13.40
N ALA A 31 -12.90 25.49 -14.52
CA ALA A 31 -13.32 26.89 -14.53
C ALA A 31 -14.58 27.19 -13.67
N LEU A 32 -15.44 26.20 -13.46
CA LEU A 32 -16.66 26.29 -12.66
C LEU A 32 -16.59 25.49 -11.36
N LEU A 33 -15.40 25.02 -10.98
CA LEU A 33 -15.24 24.25 -9.75
C LEU A 33 -15.41 25.17 -8.56
N GLU A 34 -16.44 24.93 -7.76
CA GLU A 34 -16.59 25.47 -6.41
C GLU A 34 -16.50 24.31 -5.41
N ALA A 35 -15.80 24.51 -4.31
CA ALA A 35 -15.67 23.52 -3.24
C ALA A 35 -15.53 24.23 -1.90
N ASP A 36 -16.39 23.85 -0.95
CA ASP A 36 -16.39 24.44 0.39
C ASP A 36 -15.28 23.83 1.27
N ASP A 37 -14.98 22.54 1.07
CA ASP A 37 -13.95 21.79 1.77
C ASP A 37 -13.11 20.99 0.76
N LEU A 38 -11.81 21.31 0.66
CA LEU A 38 -10.88 20.59 -0.21
C LEU A 38 -10.60 19.18 0.29
N ASP A 39 -10.77 18.91 1.59
CA ASP A 39 -10.52 17.60 2.18
C ASP A 39 -11.58 16.59 1.73
N ASP A 40 -12.83 17.03 1.61
CA ASP A 40 -13.89 16.18 1.05
C ASP A 40 -13.59 15.81 -0.41
N LEU A 41 -13.03 16.74 -1.20
CA LEU A 41 -12.58 16.42 -2.57
C LEU A 41 -11.40 15.44 -2.59
N VAL A 42 -10.46 15.57 -1.65
CA VAL A 42 -9.34 14.63 -1.52
C VAL A 42 -9.85 13.23 -1.16
N VAL A 43 -10.77 13.13 -0.19
CA VAL A 43 -11.38 11.87 0.24
C VAL A 43 -12.08 11.19 -0.94
N ILE A 44 -12.90 11.91 -1.70
CA ILE A 44 -13.57 11.36 -2.89
C ILE A 44 -12.56 10.95 -3.96
N ALA A 45 -11.49 11.73 -4.17
CA ALA A 45 -10.47 11.40 -5.14
C ALA A 45 -9.72 10.12 -4.76
N LEU A 46 -9.40 9.95 -3.47
CA LEU A 46 -8.69 8.77 -2.95
C LEU A 46 -9.49 7.46 -3.04
N GLN A 47 -10.81 7.50 -3.18
CA GLN A 47 -11.61 6.28 -3.40
C GLN A 47 -11.17 5.48 -4.65
N HIS A 48 -10.47 6.14 -5.57
CA HIS A 48 -9.95 5.55 -6.81
C HIS A 48 -8.46 5.19 -6.72
N VAL A 49 -7.84 5.32 -5.54
CA VAL A 49 -6.41 5.07 -5.30
C VAL A 49 -6.25 3.80 -4.46
N ARG A 50 -5.40 2.89 -4.94
CA ARG A 50 -5.03 1.67 -4.22
C ARG A 50 -3.54 1.40 -4.42
N LEU A 51 -2.79 1.27 -3.33
CA LEU A 51 -1.33 1.11 -3.40
C LEU A 51 -0.87 -0.34 -3.53
N PHE A 52 -1.73 -1.28 -3.10
CA PHE A 52 -1.44 -2.70 -3.12
C PHE A 52 -2.61 -3.47 -3.69
N ASP A 53 -2.27 -4.43 -4.52
CA ASP A 53 -3.18 -5.46 -4.98
C ASP A 53 -2.79 -6.79 -4.36
N VAL A 54 -3.77 -7.69 -4.28
CA VAL A 54 -3.49 -9.08 -3.93
C VAL A 54 -2.75 -9.72 -5.11
N PRO A 55 -1.53 -10.24 -4.94
CA PRO A 55 -0.84 -10.89 -6.03
C PRO A 55 -1.52 -12.20 -6.40
N GLU A 56 -1.49 -12.53 -7.69
CA GLU A 56 -1.89 -13.84 -8.20
C GLU A 56 -1.06 -14.95 -7.53
N PRO A 57 -1.65 -16.10 -7.18
CA PRO A 57 -0.92 -17.19 -6.56
C PRO A 57 0.14 -17.76 -7.50
N THR A 58 1.36 -17.89 -7.01
CA THR A 58 2.50 -18.50 -7.71
C THR A 58 2.64 -20.00 -7.45
N GLY A 59 1.91 -20.51 -6.45
CA GLY A 59 2.04 -21.89 -5.96
C GLY A 59 3.04 -22.07 -4.82
N SER A 60 3.67 -20.99 -4.32
CA SER A 60 4.53 -21.03 -3.14
C SER A 60 4.49 -19.73 -2.33
N LEU A 61 4.68 -19.80 -1.01
CA LEU A 61 4.71 -18.60 -0.16
C LEU A 61 5.83 -17.64 -0.56
N ARG A 62 6.99 -18.21 -0.89
CA ARG A 62 8.15 -17.46 -1.37
C ARG A 62 7.77 -16.64 -2.60
N GLY A 63 7.23 -17.29 -3.64
CA GLY A 63 6.85 -16.61 -4.89
C GLY A 63 5.72 -15.60 -4.69
N ASP A 64 4.77 -15.86 -3.80
CA ASP A 64 3.69 -14.93 -3.47
C ASP A 64 4.23 -13.67 -2.75
N LEU A 65 5.17 -13.84 -1.81
CA LEU A 65 5.86 -12.72 -1.15
C LEU A 65 6.74 -11.94 -2.14
N GLU A 66 7.50 -12.63 -3.00
CA GLU A 66 8.28 -11.99 -4.06
C GLU A 66 7.36 -11.17 -4.99
N SER A 67 6.20 -11.70 -5.37
CA SER A 67 5.23 -11.02 -6.22
C SER A 67 4.62 -9.79 -5.54
N LEU A 68 4.31 -9.88 -4.23
CA LEU A 68 3.81 -8.76 -3.45
C LEU A 68 4.83 -7.61 -3.35
N LEU A 69 6.11 -7.94 -3.19
CA LEU A 69 7.17 -6.99 -2.89
C LEU A 69 7.90 -6.48 -4.14
N ARG A 70 7.88 -7.21 -5.26
CA ARG A 70 8.53 -6.83 -6.52
C ARG A 70 8.20 -5.42 -7.01
N PRO A 71 6.95 -4.92 -6.92
CA PRO A 71 6.65 -3.53 -7.27
C PRO A 71 7.47 -2.49 -6.48
N TRP A 72 8.01 -2.86 -5.32
CA TRP A 72 8.79 -1.97 -4.45
C TRP A 72 10.23 -1.77 -4.92
N LEU A 73 10.69 -2.52 -5.93
CA LEU A 73 11.99 -2.31 -6.56
C LEU A 73 11.96 -1.23 -7.64
N GLY A 74 10.77 -0.89 -8.15
CA GLY A 74 10.61 0.14 -9.17
C GLY A 74 10.68 1.57 -8.61
N GLY A 75 10.65 2.56 -9.51
CA GLY A 75 10.48 3.97 -9.13
C GLY A 75 9.14 4.23 -8.43
N ARG A 76 8.95 5.46 -7.93
CA ARG A 76 7.68 5.85 -7.29
C ARG A 76 6.58 5.97 -8.34
N ARG A 77 5.52 5.18 -8.17
CA ARG A 77 4.29 5.27 -8.98
C ARG A 77 3.55 6.56 -8.65
N PHE A 78 2.56 6.91 -9.46
CA PHE A 78 1.75 8.09 -9.24
C PHE A 78 1.03 8.03 -7.89
N GLU A 79 0.40 6.89 -7.58
CA GLU A 79 -0.33 6.62 -6.34
C GLU A 79 0.60 6.70 -5.12
N ASP A 80 1.84 6.22 -5.25
CA ASP A 80 2.84 6.32 -4.19
C ASP A 80 3.12 7.79 -3.85
N LYS A 81 3.15 8.67 -4.85
CA LYS A 81 3.37 10.12 -4.66
C LYS A 81 2.16 10.79 -4.02
N VAL A 82 0.95 10.46 -4.47
CA VAL A 82 -0.30 10.94 -3.88
C VAL A 82 -0.34 10.67 -2.38
N ILE A 83 -0.16 9.41 -1.98
CA ILE A 83 -0.27 9.03 -0.56
C ILE A 83 0.82 9.70 0.27
N ALA A 84 2.06 9.74 -0.21
CA ALA A 84 3.12 10.43 0.53
C ALA A 84 2.85 11.93 0.70
N GLY A 85 2.21 12.56 -0.28
CA GLY A 85 1.79 13.96 -0.19
C GLY A 85 0.77 14.23 0.92
N LEU A 86 0.06 13.19 1.38
CA LEU A 86 -0.98 13.28 2.40
C LEU A 86 -0.55 12.78 3.79
N LEU A 87 0.52 11.97 3.88
CA LEU A 87 0.90 11.30 5.14
C LEU A 87 1.06 12.27 6.32
N SER A 88 1.56 13.48 6.10
CA SER A 88 1.72 14.47 7.18
C SER A 88 0.38 15.07 7.62
N ALA A 89 -0.53 15.34 6.68
CA ALA A 89 -1.84 15.90 6.97
C ALA A 89 -2.74 14.90 7.71
N ALA A 90 -2.67 13.63 7.30
CA ALA A 90 -3.39 12.51 7.92
C ALA A 90 -3.05 12.27 9.41
N GLU A 91 -1.93 12.79 9.91
CA GLU A 91 -1.64 12.72 11.36
C GLU A 91 -2.61 13.58 12.18
N TRP A 92 -3.10 14.69 11.60
CA TRP A 92 -3.87 15.72 12.29
C TRP A 92 -5.33 15.77 11.87
N ASP A 93 -5.65 15.35 10.64
CA ASP A 93 -7.01 15.29 10.12
C ASP A 93 -7.56 13.85 10.09
N GLY A 94 -8.71 13.63 10.73
CA GLY A 94 -9.34 12.31 10.80
C GLY A 94 -9.89 11.80 9.48
N LYS A 95 -10.49 12.66 8.65
CA LYS A 95 -11.04 12.27 7.35
C LYS A 95 -9.93 11.83 6.40
N LEU A 96 -8.83 12.59 6.36
CA LEU A 96 -7.67 12.27 5.54
C LEU A 96 -6.96 11.00 6.04
N ARG A 97 -6.89 10.80 7.36
CA ARG A 97 -6.38 9.56 7.94
C ARG A 97 -7.15 8.33 7.48
N ASP A 98 -8.47 8.40 7.53
CA ASP A 98 -9.33 7.28 7.10
C ASP A 98 -9.20 7.03 5.60
N ALA A 99 -9.10 8.08 4.79
CA ALA A 99 -8.88 7.94 3.34
C ALA A 99 -7.50 7.33 3.01
N VAL A 100 -6.44 7.71 3.73
CA VAL A 100 -5.12 7.06 3.60
C VAL A 100 -5.20 5.61 4.05
N HIS A 101 -5.84 5.32 5.18
CA HIS A 101 -6.02 3.96 5.66
C HIS A 101 -6.68 3.07 4.60
N ASP A 102 -7.73 3.57 3.93
CA ASP A 102 -8.49 2.81 2.93
C ASP A 102 -7.73 2.59 1.62
N SER A 103 -6.84 3.53 1.26
CA SER A 103 -6.05 3.50 0.03
C SER A 103 -4.72 2.76 0.17
N PHE A 104 -4.18 2.66 1.40
CA PHE A 104 -2.84 2.17 1.70
C PHE A 104 -2.81 1.05 2.73
N ASP A 105 -3.27 1.31 3.96
CA ASP A 105 -3.14 0.37 5.08
C ASP A 105 -4.02 -0.88 4.91
N ARG A 106 -5.29 -0.69 4.58
CA ARG A 106 -6.24 -1.78 4.35
C ARG A 106 -5.83 -2.66 3.15
N PRO A 107 -5.49 -2.12 1.97
CA PRO A 107 -5.03 -2.94 0.86
C PRO A 107 -3.77 -3.75 1.15
N LEU A 108 -2.81 -3.18 1.89
CA LEU A 108 -1.62 -3.93 2.33
C LEU A 108 -2.01 -5.11 3.22
N ALA A 109 -2.83 -4.86 4.25
CA ALA A 109 -3.28 -5.91 5.16
C ALA A 109 -4.05 -7.02 4.43
N GLN A 110 -4.89 -6.65 3.45
CA GLN A 110 -5.60 -7.60 2.60
C GLN A 110 -4.65 -8.44 1.74
N ALA A 111 -3.65 -7.83 1.11
CA ALA A 111 -2.66 -8.53 0.30
C ALA A 111 -1.82 -9.51 1.13
N VAL A 112 -1.34 -9.07 2.30
CA VAL A 112 -0.59 -9.92 3.24
C VAL A 112 -1.46 -11.09 3.73
N GLY A 113 -2.68 -10.81 4.19
CA GLY A 113 -3.61 -11.83 4.66
C GLY A 113 -3.90 -12.88 3.58
N ALA A 114 -4.11 -12.45 2.33
CA ALA A 114 -4.37 -13.35 1.22
C ALA A 114 -3.16 -14.25 0.88
N VAL A 115 -1.94 -13.69 0.84
CA VAL A 115 -0.70 -14.45 0.61
C VAL A 115 -0.50 -15.53 1.69
N LEU A 116 -0.73 -15.15 2.95
CA LEU A 116 -0.57 -16.03 4.10
C LEU A 116 -1.63 -17.14 4.15
N ALA A 117 -2.89 -16.80 3.87
CA ALA A 117 -4.00 -17.76 3.88
C ALA A 117 -3.81 -18.90 2.86
N ARG A 118 -3.23 -18.61 1.70
CA ARG A 118 -3.04 -19.58 0.62
C ARG A 118 -2.02 -20.66 0.94
N THR A 119 -0.93 -20.32 1.63
CA THR A 119 0.21 -21.25 1.73
C THR A 119 0.15 -22.14 2.96
N CYS A 120 -0.55 -21.71 4.01
CA CYS A 120 -0.47 -22.43 5.28
C CYS A 120 -1.43 -23.62 5.39
N GLY A 121 -2.36 -23.83 4.44
CA GLY A 121 -3.37 -24.90 4.51
C GLY A 121 -4.27 -24.87 5.76
N ARG A 122 -4.09 -23.84 6.60
CA ARG A 122 -4.71 -23.51 7.88
C ARG A 122 -4.32 -22.07 8.20
N GLU A 123 -5.19 -21.35 8.91
CA GLU A 123 -4.96 -19.97 9.32
C GLU A 123 -3.65 -19.84 10.11
N LEU A 124 -2.78 -18.91 9.72
CA LEU A 124 -1.66 -18.51 10.58
C LEU A 124 -2.22 -17.88 11.86
N PRO A 125 -1.55 -18.05 13.01
CA PRO A 125 -1.90 -17.31 14.22
C PRO A 125 -2.01 -15.82 13.93
N ALA A 126 -3.07 -15.18 14.42
CA ALA A 126 -3.29 -13.74 14.23
C ALA A 126 -2.07 -12.87 14.61
N PRO A 127 -1.28 -13.17 15.67
CA PRO A 127 -0.06 -12.42 15.98
C PRO A 127 0.97 -12.41 14.85
N ASP A 128 1.17 -13.54 14.15
CA ASP A 128 2.18 -13.65 13.08
C ASP A 128 1.77 -12.79 11.87
N VAL A 129 0.48 -12.83 11.52
CA VAL A 129 -0.10 -11.98 10.46
C VAL A 129 0.06 -10.49 10.82
N GLN A 130 -0.23 -10.13 12.07
CA GLN A 130 -0.13 -8.75 12.56
C GLN A 130 1.32 -8.26 12.55
N THR A 131 2.27 -9.08 13.01
CA THR A 131 3.69 -8.74 13.00
C THR A 131 4.21 -8.57 11.58
N LEU A 132 3.87 -9.47 10.65
CA LEU A 132 4.27 -9.34 9.26
C LEU A 132 3.68 -8.07 8.64
N ASN A 133 2.40 -7.80 8.86
CA ASN A 133 1.75 -6.58 8.37
C ASN A 133 2.42 -5.32 8.94
N TRP A 134 2.78 -5.30 10.23
CA TRP A 134 3.49 -4.19 10.86
C TRP A 134 4.86 -3.94 10.23
N ILE A 135 5.66 -5.00 10.01
CA ILE A 135 6.97 -4.92 9.36
C ILE A 135 6.83 -4.36 7.93
N LEU A 136 5.95 -4.97 7.13
CA LEU A 136 5.76 -4.58 5.73
C LEU A 136 5.20 -3.16 5.59
N ARG A 137 4.30 -2.75 6.49
CA ARG A 137 3.81 -1.36 6.56
C ARG A 137 4.94 -0.39 6.86
N GLY A 138 5.83 -0.71 7.81
CA GLY A 138 6.99 0.12 8.14
C GLY A 138 7.93 0.30 6.94
N LEU A 139 8.21 -0.78 6.22
CA LEU A 139 9.03 -0.75 4.99
C LEU A 139 8.37 0.09 3.90
N ALA A 140 7.07 -0.09 3.68
CA ALA A 140 6.31 0.67 2.70
C ALA A 140 6.29 2.17 3.03
N LEU A 141 6.04 2.56 4.27
CA LEU A 141 6.08 3.97 4.71
C LEU A 141 7.47 4.59 4.52
N ASN A 142 8.53 3.86 4.86
CA ASN A 142 9.89 4.33 4.63
C ASN A 142 10.15 4.58 3.13
N ARG A 143 9.67 3.68 2.25
CA ARG A 143 9.76 3.86 0.80
C ARG A 143 8.95 5.06 0.29
N LEU A 144 7.73 5.28 0.78
CA LEU A 144 6.90 6.42 0.39
C LEU A 144 7.55 7.77 0.75
N ARG A 145 8.31 7.82 1.85
CA ARG A 145 8.99 9.03 2.32
C ARG A 145 10.38 9.22 1.71
N ALA A 146 10.96 8.20 1.10
CA ALA A 146 12.28 8.26 0.51
C ALA A 146 12.22 9.00 -0.85
N LYS A 147 13.02 10.07 -1.00
CA LYS A 147 13.18 10.77 -2.30
C LYS A 147 14.01 9.95 -3.28
N ASP A 148 15.04 9.28 -2.77
CA ASP A 148 15.91 8.34 -3.49
C ASP A 148 15.91 6.98 -2.78
N ALA A 149 16.26 5.91 -3.49
CA ALA A 149 16.49 4.61 -2.87
C ALA A 149 17.63 4.73 -1.85
N ARG A 150 17.31 4.80 -0.55
CA ARG A 150 18.30 4.97 0.53
C ARG A 150 19.30 3.81 0.62
N ALA A 151 18.91 2.64 0.12
CA ALA A 151 19.75 1.47 -0.11
C ALA A 151 19.07 0.57 -1.16
N HIS A 152 19.85 -0.12 -1.99
CA HIS A 152 19.32 -1.21 -2.80
C HIS A 152 18.92 -2.35 -1.86
N VAL A 153 17.63 -2.62 -1.76
CA VAL A 153 17.13 -3.78 -1.03
C VAL A 153 17.22 -4.98 -1.96
N ASP A 154 18.02 -5.96 -1.56
CA ASP A 154 17.98 -7.29 -2.17
C ASP A 154 16.66 -7.96 -1.76
N LEU A 155 15.77 -8.14 -2.75
CA LEU A 155 14.44 -8.67 -2.52
C LEU A 155 14.48 -10.14 -2.11
N ASP A 156 15.36 -10.93 -2.73
CA ASP A 156 15.47 -12.36 -2.43
C ASP A 156 15.91 -12.52 -0.98
N ARG A 157 16.88 -11.70 -0.55
CA ARG A 157 17.34 -11.71 0.84
C ARG A 157 16.29 -11.22 1.83
N LEU A 158 15.51 -10.19 1.47
CA LEU A 158 14.39 -9.74 2.30
C LEU A 158 13.36 -10.87 2.48
N VAL A 159 12.97 -11.53 1.39
CA VAL A 159 12.00 -12.63 1.42
C VAL A 159 12.52 -13.78 2.27
N GLU A 160 13.81 -14.11 2.20
CA GLU A 160 14.42 -15.09 3.10
C GLU A 160 14.29 -14.72 4.58
N TYR A 161 14.54 -13.46 4.95
CA TYR A 161 14.36 -13.00 6.32
C TYR A 161 12.91 -13.09 6.78
N LEU A 162 11.95 -12.75 5.91
CA LEU A 162 10.52 -12.83 6.21
C LEU A 162 10.08 -14.30 6.40
N LEU A 163 10.49 -15.19 5.50
CA LEU A 163 10.18 -16.61 5.58
C LEU A 163 10.78 -17.28 6.83
N ALA A 164 12.01 -16.94 7.18
CA ALA A 164 12.67 -17.48 8.38
C ALA A 164 12.00 -17.01 9.68
N GLY A 165 11.33 -15.86 9.65
CA GLY A 165 10.56 -15.34 10.79
C GLY A 165 9.16 -15.93 10.92
N LEU A 166 8.66 -16.65 9.91
CA LEU A 166 7.36 -17.32 9.96
C LEU A 166 7.49 -18.73 10.57
N PRO A 167 6.47 -19.21 11.30
CA PRO A 167 6.49 -20.58 11.81
C PRO A 167 6.58 -21.59 10.65
N PRO A 168 7.28 -22.73 10.83
CA PRO A 168 7.46 -23.70 9.76
C PRO A 168 6.11 -24.18 9.24
N VAL A 169 5.94 -24.12 7.91
CA VAL A 169 4.80 -24.71 7.21
C VAL A 169 4.91 -26.23 7.37
N ARG A 170 4.20 -26.81 8.34
CA ARG A 170 4.11 -28.26 8.44
C ARG A 170 3.27 -28.74 7.26
N HIS A 171 3.91 -29.33 6.26
CA HIS A 171 3.21 -30.13 5.28
C HIS A 171 2.47 -31.24 6.03
N ALA A 172 1.15 -31.36 5.82
CA ALA A 172 0.40 -32.46 6.36
C ALA A 172 1.02 -33.75 5.80
N GLU A 173 1.74 -34.48 6.65
CA GLU A 173 2.22 -35.82 6.32
C GLU A 173 1.00 -36.63 5.89
N THR A 174 0.98 -37.01 4.62
CA THR A 174 -0.05 -37.87 4.06
C THR A 174 0.11 -39.20 4.79
N GLY A 175 -0.73 -39.43 5.79
CA GLY A 175 -0.72 -40.66 6.56
C GLY A 175 -0.88 -41.84 5.61
N THR A 176 0.20 -42.60 5.42
CA THR A 176 0.18 -43.91 4.79
C THR A 176 -0.76 -44.79 5.60
N VAL A 177 -1.99 -44.96 5.10
CA VAL A 177 -2.89 -46.02 5.54
C VAL A 177 -2.22 -47.34 5.14
N ARG A 178 -1.58 -48.01 6.11
CA ARG A 178 -1.21 -49.42 5.96
C ARG A 178 -2.49 -50.25 6.10
N ALA A 179 -2.89 -50.89 5.00
CA ALA A 179 -3.80 -52.03 5.00
C ALA A 179 -3.13 -53.26 5.61
#